data_AF-A0A6L5F1D8-F1
#
_entry.id   AF-A0A6L5F1D8-F1
#
_cell.length_a   1.000
_cell.length_b   1.000
_cell.length_c   1.000
_cell.angle_alpha   90.00
_cell.angle_beta   90.00
_cell.angle_gamma   90.00
#
_symmetry.space_group_name_H-M   'P 1'
#
loop_
_entity.id
_entity.type
_entity.pdbx_description
1 polymer ?
#
loop_
_entity_poly.entity_id
_entity_poly.type
_entity_poly.pdbx_seq_one_letter_code
_entity_poly.pdbx_strand_id
1 'polypeptide(L)'
;MKRLLIMGRPGSGKGSQAANVAQRYGIPAVSTGDLFRANMAARTPLGLEAKAHVDSGGYVPDSVTNGMLRARLDEDDARHGFLLDGYPRTLAQVDFLDEVLAAQGAKLDRVIELVVDRE
;
A
#
# COMPACT_ATOMS: atom_id res chain seq x y z
N MET A 1 4.43 -12.53 12.59
CA MET A 1 3.94 -11.34 11.85
C MET A 1 4.99 -10.96 10.82
N LYS A 2 4.58 -10.53 9.63
CA LYS A 2 5.47 -10.05 8.57
C LYS A 2 4.89 -8.77 7.99
N ARG A 3 5.59 -7.65 8.17
CA ARG A 3 5.26 -6.33 7.63
C ARG A 3 6.29 -5.98 6.58
N LEU A 4 5.92 -6.18 5.33
CA LEU A 4 6.83 -6.11 4.20
C LEU A 4 6.44 -4.96 3.29
N LEU A 5 7.44 -4.40 2.62
CA LEU A 5 7.28 -3.48 1.52
C LEU A 5 7.96 -4.11 0.30
N ILE A 6 7.31 -4.06 -0.87
CA ILE A 6 7.96 -4.36 -2.15
C ILE A 6 7.98 -3.11 -3.03
N MET A 7 9.15 -2.83 -3.59
CA MET A 7 9.41 -1.73 -4.50
C MET A 7 10.05 -2.27 -5.77
N GLY A 8 9.88 -1.56 -6.88
CA GLY A 8 10.44 -1.94 -8.16
C GLY A 8 9.90 -1.05 -9.27
N ARG A 9 10.61 -1.02 -10.40
CA ARG A 9 10.19 -0.25 -11.57
C ARG A 9 8.83 -0.75 -12.10
N PRO A 10 8.03 0.09 -12.77
CA PRO A 10 6.88 -0.39 -13.55
C PRO A 10 7.31 -1.51 -14.51
N GLY A 11 6.51 -2.57 -14.61
CA GLY A 11 6.82 -3.75 -15.44
C GLY A 11 7.77 -4.77 -14.82
N SER A 12 8.36 -4.53 -13.64
CA SER A 12 9.28 -5.48 -12.98
C SER A 12 8.65 -6.80 -12.51
N GLY A 13 7.33 -6.96 -12.58
CA GLY A 13 6.63 -8.12 -12.03
C GLY A 13 6.38 -8.03 -10.51
N LYS A 14 6.58 -6.87 -9.90
CA LYS A 14 6.37 -6.64 -8.45
C LYS A 14 5.01 -7.12 -7.93
N GLY A 15 3.92 -6.95 -8.68
CA GLY A 15 2.59 -7.38 -8.26
C GLY A 15 2.45 -8.90 -8.22
N SER A 16 3.04 -9.61 -9.18
CA SER A 16 3.09 -11.07 -9.19
C SER A 16 3.92 -11.60 -8.02
N GLN A 17 5.07 -10.98 -7.75
CA GLN A 17 5.91 -11.36 -6.60
C GLN A 17 5.26 -11.01 -5.26
N ALA A 18 4.58 -9.87 -5.17
CA ALA A 18 3.79 -9.47 -4.01
C ALA A 18 2.76 -10.53 -3.62
N ALA A 19 1.99 -11.02 -4.61
CA ALA A 19 0.99 -12.06 -4.40
C ALA A 19 1.61 -13.37 -3.88
N ASN A 20 2.72 -13.81 -4.49
CA ASN A 20 3.42 -15.04 -4.08
C ASN A 20 3.98 -14.93 -2.65
N VAL A 21 4.61 -13.80 -2.31
CA VAL A 21 5.17 -13.55 -0.98
C VAL A 21 4.06 -13.46 0.07
N ALA A 22 2.98 -12.73 -0.24
CA ALA A 22 1.81 -12.60 0.62
C ALA A 22 1.17 -13.97 0.92
N GLN A 23 0.96 -14.79 -0.11
CA GLN A 23 0.46 -16.15 0.02
C GLN A 23 1.38 -17.02 0.89
N ARG A 24 2.70 -16.97 0.66
CA ARG A 24 3.68 -17.76 1.42
C ARG A 24 3.68 -17.44 2.91
N TYR A 25 3.45 -16.18 3.28
CA TYR A 25 3.42 -15.75 4.68
C TYR A 25 2.03 -15.70 5.29
N GLY A 26 0.96 -15.96 4.52
CA GLY A 26 -0.41 -15.89 4.99
C GLY A 26 -0.80 -14.47 5.43
N ILE A 27 -0.34 -13.45 4.71
CA ILE A 27 -0.63 -12.03 4.98
C ILE A 27 -1.32 -11.40 3.77
N PRO A 28 -2.15 -10.36 3.93
CA PRO A 28 -2.71 -9.65 2.79
C PRO A 28 -1.65 -8.89 1.98
N ALA A 29 -1.80 -8.92 0.66
CA ALA A 29 -1.15 -7.97 -0.23
C ALA A 29 -2.01 -6.71 -0.33
N VAL A 30 -1.44 -5.57 0.02
CA VAL A 30 -2.09 -4.26 -0.02
C VAL A 30 -1.41 -3.43 -1.11
N SER A 31 -2.05 -3.36 -2.28
CA SER A 31 -1.60 -2.49 -3.37
C SER A 31 -2.37 -1.18 -3.36
N THR A 32 -1.72 -0.06 -3.69
CA THR A 32 -2.41 1.23 -3.83
C THR A 32 -3.51 1.19 -4.89
N GLY A 33 -3.29 0.46 -5.98
CA GLY A 33 -4.29 0.28 -7.03
C GLY A 33 -5.55 -0.42 -6.54
N ASP A 34 -5.42 -1.51 -5.78
CA ASP A 34 -6.56 -2.22 -5.17
C ASP A 34 -7.23 -1.36 -4.10
N LEU A 35 -6.44 -0.67 -3.28
CA LEU A 35 -6.92 0.22 -2.24
C LEU A 35 -7.84 1.31 -2.80
N PHE A 36 -7.42 1.97 -3.89
CA PHE A 36 -8.24 2.96 -4.58
C PHE A 36 -9.49 2.33 -5.18
N ARG A 37 -9.36 1.22 -5.92
CA ARG A 37 -10.51 0.53 -6.54
C ARG A 37 -11.55 0.14 -5.50
N ALA A 38 -11.13 -0.46 -4.39
CA ALA A 38 -12.01 -0.89 -3.31
C ALA A 38 -12.75 0.29 -2.67
N ASN A 39 -12.04 1.37 -2.32
CA ASN A 39 -12.65 2.55 -1.71
C ASN A 39 -13.62 3.27 -2.66
N MET A 40 -13.25 3.41 -3.94
CA MET A 40 -14.13 4.01 -4.95
C MET A 40 -15.37 3.16 -5.21
N ALA A 41 -15.22 1.84 -5.32
CA ALA A 41 -16.34 0.91 -5.52
C ALA A 41 -17.30 0.91 -4.31
N ALA A 42 -16.75 0.94 -3.09
CA ALA A 42 -17.52 1.03 -1.86
C ALA A 42 -18.08 2.43 -1.58
N ARG A 43 -17.73 3.44 -2.40
CA ARG A 43 -18.17 4.84 -2.27
C ARG A 43 -17.89 5.41 -0.87
N THR A 44 -16.74 5.05 -0.28
CA THR A 44 -16.31 5.63 1.00
C THR A 44 -16.05 7.14 0.82
N PRO A 45 -16.11 7.96 1.89
CA PRO A 45 -15.81 9.39 1.77
C PRO A 45 -14.45 9.66 1.08
N LEU A 46 -13.40 8.95 1.49
CA LEU A 46 -12.08 9.02 0.87
C LEU A 46 -12.11 8.50 -0.59
N GLY A 47 -12.89 7.45 -0.86
CA GLY A 47 -13.06 6.89 -2.19
C GLY A 47 -13.71 7.87 -3.17
N LEU A 48 -14.71 8.61 -2.73
CA LEU A 48 -15.35 9.66 -3.54
C LEU A 48 -14.41 10.82 -3.82
N GLU A 49 -13.62 11.23 -2.83
CA GLU A 49 -12.60 12.27 -2.98
C GLU A 49 -11.50 11.82 -3.97
N ALA A 50 -10.95 10.62 -3.78
CA ALA A 50 -9.96 10.05 -4.70
C ALA A 50 -10.51 9.92 -6.12
N LYS A 51 -11.78 9.51 -6.26
CA LYS A 51 -12.44 9.40 -7.57
C LYS A 51 -12.47 10.73 -8.30
N ALA A 52 -12.77 11.83 -7.61
CA ALA A 52 -12.79 13.17 -8.23
C ALA A 52 -11.40 13.58 -8.78
N HIS A 53 -10.32 13.26 -8.06
CA HIS A 53 -8.95 13.50 -8.53
C HIS A 53 -8.59 12.60 -9.72
N VAL A 54 -8.91 11.31 -9.66
CA VAL A 54 -8.62 10.36 -10.75
C VAL A 54 -9.39 10.71 -12.02
N ASP A 55 -10.68 11.02 -11.92
CA ASP A 55 -11.53 11.36 -13.06
C ASP A 55 -11.08 12.67 -13.75
N SER A 56 -10.45 13.59 -13.02
CA SER A 56 -9.87 14.83 -13.56
C SER A 56 -8.45 14.66 -14.10
N GLY A 57 -7.88 13.45 -14.05
CA GLY A 57 -6.48 13.18 -14.42
C GLY A 57 -5.46 13.77 -13.43
N GLY A 58 -5.92 14.21 -12.25
CA GLY A 58 -5.08 14.77 -11.21
C GLY A 58 -4.43 13.68 -10.33
N TYR A 59 -3.45 14.11 -9.55
CA TYR A 59 -2.86 13.28 -8.51
C TYR A 59 -3.77 13.24 -7.28
N VAL A 60 -3.95 12.05 -6.71
CA VAL A 60 -4.64 11.92 -5.42
C VAL A 60 -3.70 12.41 -4.32
N PRO A 61 -4.15 13.32 -3.43
CA PRO A 61 -3.33 13.83 -2.34
C PRO A 61 -2.81 12.73 -1.39
N ASP A 62 -1.65 12.99 -0.79
CA ASP A 62 -1.07 12.08 0.22
C ASP A 62 -2.02 11.87 1.39
N SER A 63 -2.71 12.91 1.87
CA SER A 63 -3.69 12.82 2.96
C SER A 63 -4.80 11.79 2.69
N VAL A 64 -5.33 11.77 1.46
CA VAL A 64 -6.37 10.83 1.04
C VAL A 64 -5.83 9.41 0.98
N THR A 65 -4.66 9.25 0.36
CA THR A 65 -3.98 7.94 0.25
C THR A 65 -3.62 7.37 1.62
N ASN A 66 -3.09 8.20 2.51
CA ASN A 66 -2.72 7.89 3.89
C ASN A 66 -3.94 7.46 4.70
N GLY A 67 -5.06 8.19 4.57
CA GLY A 67 -6.32 7.84 5.21
C GLY A 67 -6.84 6.46 4.78
N MET A 68 -6.80 6.17 3.48
CA MET A 68 -7.21 4.85 2.97
C MET A 68 -6.29 3.74 3.47
N LEU A 69 -4.98 3.98 3.47
CA LEU A 69 -3.99 3.00 3.93
C LEU A 69 -4.21 2.68 5.40
N ARG A 70 -4.38 3.69 6.25
CA ARG A 70 -4.63 3.50 7.68
C ARG A 70 -5.87 2.65 7.91
N ALA A 71 -6.98 2.98 7.25
CA ALA A 71 -8.21 2.19 7.35
C ALA A 71 -7.97 0.72 6.96
N ARG A 72 -7.22 0.47 5.88
CA ARG A 72 -6.91 -0.89 5.43
C ARG A 72 -6.00 -1.66 6.40
N LEU A 73 -5.02 -1.00 7.01
CA LEU A 73 -4.11 -1.61 7.99
C LEU A 73 -4.76 -1.87 9.35
N ASP A 74 -5.87 -1.18 9.64
CA ASP A 74 -6.66 -1.38 10.86
C ASP A 74 -7.63 -2.59 10.78
N GLU A 75 -7.84 -3.14 9.58
CA GLU A 75 -8.62 -4.37 9.35
C GLU A 75 -7.94 -5.59 9.98
N ASP A 76 -8.75 -6.53 10.49
CA ASP A 76 -8.28 -7.65 11.31
C ASP A 76 -7.23 -8.55 10.62
N ASP A 77 -7.34 -8.74 9.30
CA ASP A 77 -6.40 -9.55 8.52
C ASP A 77 -5.01 -8.91 8.41
N ALA A 78 -4.93 -7.57 8.40
CA ALA A 78 -3.68 -6.81 8.28
C ALA A 78 -2.97 -6.58 9.62
N ARG A 79 -3.68 -6.69 10.75
CA ARG A 79 -3.08 -6.54 12.09
C ARG A 79 -1.96 -7.53 12.36
N HIS A 80 -2.02 -8.71 11.75
CA HIS A 80 -1.03 -9.78 11.91
C HIS A 80 0.11 -9.76 10.88
N GLY A 81 0.11 -8.78 9.97
CA GLY A 81 1.10 -8.60 8.93
C GLY A 81 0.45 -8.15 7.62
N PHE A 82 1.27 -7.65 6.71
CA PHE A 82 0.85 -7.17 5.40
C PHE A 82 2.06 -7.09 4.47
N LEU A 83 1.80 -7.04 3.17
CA LEU A 83 2.79 -6.66 2.17
C LEU A 83 2.28 -5.45 1.39
N LEU A 84 2.99 -4.33 1.47
CA LEU A 84 2.68 -3.12 0.71
C LEU A 84 3.29 -3.19 -0.69
N ASP A 85 2.47 -2.91 -1.72
CA ASP A 85 2.91 -2.72 -3.10
C ASP A 85 2.51 -1.32 -3.61
N GLY A 86 3.51 -0.49 -3.90
CA GLY A 86 3.29 0.83 -4.50
C GLY A 86 2.91 1.94 -3.51
N TYR A 87 3.19 1.74 -2.22
CA TYR A 87 3.22 2.74 -1.14
C TYR A 87 4.34 2.35 -0.16
N PRO A 88 5.19 3.28 0.32
CA PRO A 88 5.20 4.72 0.04
C PRO A 88 5.70 5.09 -1.36
N ARG A 89 5.39 6.31 -1.81
CA ARG A 89 5.89 6.94 -3.06
C ARG A 89 6.49 8.33 -2.83
N THR A 90 6.26 8.94 -1.67
CA THR A 90 6.80 10.25 -1.27
C THR A 90 7.43 10.12 0.11
N LEU A 91 8.31 11.05 0.50
CA LEU A 91 8.88 11.06 1.85
C LEU A 91 7.81 11.29 2.92
N ALA A 92 6.81 12.13 2.64
CA ALA A 92 5.69 12.34 3.55
C ALA A 92 4.87 11.05 3.80
N GLN A 93 4.77 10.17 2.80
CA GLN A 93 4.16 8.84 2.97
C GLN A 93 5.04 7.88 3.78
N VAL A 94 6.37 8.03 3.73
CA VAL A 94 7.30 7.27 4.59
C VAL A 94 7.08 7.68 6.04
N ASP A 95 7.12 8.98 6.33
CA ASP A 95 6.93 9.52 7.68
C ASP A 95 5.58 9.06 8.26
N PHE A 96 4.51 9.13 7.46
CA PHE A 96 3.18 8.66 7.87
C PHE A 96 3.14 7.15 8.17
N LEU A 97 3.79 6.32 7.34
CA LEU A 97 3.83 4.87 7.58
C LEU A 97 4.55 4.56 8.89
N ASP A 98 5.67 5.22 9.15
CA ASP A 98 6.42 5.05 10.38
C ASP A 98 5.60 5.47 11.60
N GLU A 99 4.85 6.58 11.52
CA GLU A 99 3.92 7.01 12.58
C GLU A 99 2.82 5.97 12.86
N VAL A 100 2.17 5.46 11.81
CA VAL A 100 1.11 4.45 11.93
C VAL A 100 1.63 3.18 12.59
N LEU A 101 2.82 2.72 12.19
CA LEU A 101 3.43 1.52 12.75
C LEU A 101 3.92 1.75 14.18
N ALA A 102 4.53 2.90 14.47
CA ALA A 102 4.98 3.24 15.81
C ALA A 102 3.82 3.32 16.82
N ALA A 103 2.66 3.85 16.41
CA ALA A 103 1.45 3.88 17.24
C ALA A 103 0.96 2.47 17.63
N GLN A 104 1.34 1.44 16.87
CA GLN A 104 1.03 0.03 17.13
C GLN A 104 2.20 -0.74 17.78
N GLY A 105 3.27 -0.04 18.19
CA GLY A 105 4.50 -0.68 18.69
C GLY A 105 5.20 -1.55 17.65
N ALA A 106 5.00 -1.25 16.36
CA ALA A 106 5.47 -2.03 15.23
C ALA A 106 6.45 -1.21 14.36
N LYS A 107 7.09 -1.91 13.43
CA LYS A 107 7.93 -1.34 12.36
C LYS A 107 7.86 -2.23 11.13
N LEU A 108 8.33 -1.73 9.98
CA LEU A 108 8.58 -2.59 8.83
C LEU A 108 9.66 -3.63 9.18
N ASP A 109 9.40 -4.88 8.80
CA ASP A 109 10.37 -5.96 8.96
C ASP A 109 11.43 -5.87 7.87
N ARG A 110 11.00 -5.72 6.61
CA ARG A 110 11.90 -5.68 5.44
C ARG A 110 11.30 -4.85 4.31
N VAL A 111 12.20 -4.28 3.53
CA VAL A 111 11.92 -3.66 2.23
C VAL A 111 12.58 -4.52 1.16
N ILE A 112 11.80 -4.93 0.16
CA ILE A 112 12.23 -5.77 -0.95
C ILE A 112 12.29 -4.88 -2.18
N GLU A 113 13.49 -4.64 -2.70
CA GLU A 113 13.66 -3.98 -3.99
C GLU A 113 13.78 -5.04 -5.10
N LEU A 114 12.85 -5.01 -6.04
CA LEU A 114 12.87 -5.85 -7.23
C LEU A 114 13.61 -5.12 -8.36
N VAL A 115 14.87 -5.49 -8.53
CA VAL A 115 15.75 -4.99 -9.59
C VAL A 115 15.64 -5.94 -10.78
N VAL A 116 15.34 -5.37 -11.95
CA VAL A 116 15.27 -6.09 -13.23
C VAL A 116 16.12 -5.32 -14.23
N ASP A 117 17.02 -6.03 -14.91
CA ASP A 117 17.89 -5.45 -15.92
C ASP A 117 17.09 -4.90 -17.10
N ARG A 118 17.59 -3.82 -17.71
CA ARG A 118 17.06 -3.33 -18.98
C ARG A 118 17.81 -4.04 -20.09
N GLU A 119 17.18 -5.03 -20.71
CA GLU A 119 17.52 -5.42 -22.08
C GLU A 119 16.92 -4.43 -23.08
#